data_AF-A0A3M7LBV0-F1
#
_entry.id   AF-A0A3M7LBV0-F1
#
_cell.length_a   1.000
_cell.length_b   1.000
_cell.length_c   1.000
_cell.angle_alpha   90.00
_cell.angle_beta   90.00
_cell.angle_gamma   90.00
#
_symmetry.space_group_name_H-M   'P 1'
#
loop_
_entity.id
_entity.type
_entity.pdbx_description
1 polymer ?
#
loop_
_entity_poly.entity_id
_entity_poly.type
_entity_poly.pdbx_seq_one_letter_code
_entity_poly.pdbx_strand_id
1 'polypeptide(L)'
;MKLKILKLITLYLVLFSCNGNNTNSNLGNQLYNALIDYQEKNPIPAKENTSKTFFLISKNLIYIYEVTFYKDGSVYITLNPSGVSFEKKSYGIYKNHKLKATYIIDDDKIGQNFVKKYLNKDLDKYTLSKAPMIDVTYPTYIYKIKGEKLVFYDSIRGNVRR
;
A
#
# COMPACT_ATOMS: atom_id res chain seq x y z
N MET A 1 37.21 -41.15 15.50
CA MET A 1 36.58 -40.03 16.25
C MET A 1 36.57 -38.67 15.50
N LYS A 2 36.75 -38.64 14.16
CA LYS A 2 36.87 -37.37 13.40
C LYS A 2 35.70 -37.07 12.44
N LEU A 3 34.80 -38.03 12.17
CA LEU A 3 33.69 -37.85 11.22
C LEU A 3 32.40 -37.26 11.83
N LYS A 4 32.26 -37.21 13.16
CA LYS A 4 31.03 -36.74 13.82
C LYS A 4 30.97 -35.21 14.00
N ILE A 5 32.10 -34.52 13.92
CA ILE A 5 32.19 -33.06 14.09
C ILE A 5 31.77 -32.33 12.80
N LEU A 6 31.96 -32.94 11.63
CA LEU A 6 31.67 -32.30 10.33
C LEU A 6 30.16 -32.16 10.05
N LYS A 7 29.32 -33.02 10.64
CA LYS A 7 27.85 -32.95 10.51
C LYS A 7 27.20 -31.90 11.42
N LEU A 8 27.92 -31.38 12.41
CA LEU A 8 27.38 -30.33 13.29
C LEU A 8 27.55 -28.92 12.70
N ILE A 9 28.56 -28.73 11.83
CA ILE A 9 28.87 -27.43 11.21
C ILE A 9 27.91 -27.12 10.05
N THR A 10 27.38 -28.16 9.38
CA THR A 10 26.44 -28.00 8.27
C THR A 10 25.02 -27.64 8.73
N LEU A 11 24.68 -27.87 10.00
CA LEU A 11 23.38 -27.49 10.57
C LEU A 11 23.32 -26.02 11.03
N TYR A 12 24.48 -25.39 11.29
CA TYR A 12 24.55 -24.00 11.75
C TYR A 12 24.46 -22.94 10.64
N LEU A 13 24.69 -23.33 9.38
CA LEU A 13 24.66 -22.40 8.23
C LEU A 13 23.25 -22.08 7.72
N VAL A 14 22.21 -22.78 8.18
CA VAL A 14 20.82 -22.57 7.72
C VAL A 14 20.09 -21.48 8.52
N LEU A 15 20.61 -21.05 9.67
CA LEU A 15 19.92 -20.10 10.56
C LEU A 15 20.24 -18.62 10.31
N PHE A 16 21.09 -18.30 9.32
CA PHE A 16 21.40 -16.90 8.94
C PHE A 16 20.79 -16.48 7.60
N SER A 17 19.67 -17.07 7.17
CA SER A 17 18.77 -16.40 6.23
C SER A 17 17.98 -15.31 6.95
N CYS A 18 18.70 -14.34 7.49
CA CYS A 18 18.15 -13.03 7.81
C CYS A 18 17.86 -12.38 6.45
N ASN A 19 16.65 -12.60 5.94
CA ASN A 19 16.16 -12.01 4.71
C ASN A 19 16.09 -10.49 4.95
N GLY A 20 17.20 -9.82 4.70
CA GLY A 20 17.29 -8.37 4.64
C GLY A 20 16.44 -7.91 3.48
N ASN A 21 15.13 -7.83 3.68
CA ASN A 21 14.21 -7.10 2.83
C ASN A 21 14.55 -5.62 2.96
N ASN A 22 15.64 -5.22 2.31
CA ASN A 22 16.01 -3.84 2.11
C ASN A 22 15.07 -3.30 1.03
N THR A 23 13.79 -3.17 1.40
CA THR A 23 12.80 -2.49 0.60
C THR A 23 13.18 -1.01 0.68
N ASN A 24 13.82 -0.49 -0.37
CA ASN A 24 14.10 0.94 -0.56
C ASN A 24 12.80 1.77 -0.75
N SER A 25 11.71 1.37 -0.10
CA SER A 25 10.38 1.93 -0.23
C SER A 25 10.14 3.15 0.66
N ASN A 26 11.07 3.50 1.56
CA ASN A 26 10.82 4.45 2.67
C ASN A 26 9.63 4.04 3.57
N LEU A 27 9.19 2.78 3.50
CA LEU A 27 8.13 2.21 4.33
C LEU A 27 8.71 1.11 5.24
N GLY A 28 8.06 0.92 6.39
CA GLY A 28 8.28 -0.22 7.26
C GLY A 28 7.81 -1.51 6.60
N ASN A 29 8.47 -2.62 6.92
CA ASN A 29 8.24 -3.90 6.23
C ASN A 29 6.79 -4.40 6.33
N GLN A 30 6.12 -4.18 7.47
CA GLN A 30 4.74 -4.63 7.67
C GLN A 30 3.75 -3.88 6.76
N LEU A 31 3.85 -2.54 6.71
CA LEU A 31 3.03 -1.72 5.81
C LEU A 31 3.35 -2.03 4.35
N TYR A 32 4.64 -2.17 4.03
CA TYR A 32 5.08 -2.53 2.68
C TYR A 32 4.46 -3.85 2.21
N ASN A 33 4.51 -4.90 3.04
CA ASN A 33 3.94 -6.20 2.69
C ASN A 33 2.41 -6.15 2.57
N ALA A 34 1.73 -5.43 3.46
CA ALA A 34 0.28 -5.22 3.38
C ALA A 34 -0.12 -4.51 2.08
N LEU A 35 0.66 -3.51 1.66
CA LEU A 35 0.48 -2.83 0.39
C LEU A 35 0.67 -3.78 -0.79
N ILE A 36 1.75 -4.55 -0.84
CA ILE A 36 1.97 -5.50 -1.94
C ILE A 36 0.82 -6.51 -2.04
N ASP A 37 0.41 -7.12 -0.93
CA ASP A 37 -0.72 -8.06 -0.90
C ASP A 37 -2.02 -7.42 -1.41
N TYR A 38 -2.31 -6.19 -0.97
CA TYR A 38 -3.49 -5.46 -1.45
C TYR A 38 -3.42 -5.17 -2.96
N GLN A 39 -2.26 -4.70 -3.45
CA GLN A 39 -2.04 -4.32 -4.85
C GLN A 39 -2.13 -5.53 -5.80
N GLU A 40 -1.67 -6.70 -5.36
CA GLU A 40 -1.78 -7.95 -6.12
C GLU A 40 -3.25 -8.41 -6.24
N LYS A 41 -4.03 -8.27 -5.15
CA LYS A 41 -5.46 -8.65 -5.12
C LYS A 41 -6.35 -7.63 -5.82
N ASN A 42 -5.94 -6.37 -5.89
CA ASN A 42 -6.74 -5.27 -6.43
C ASN A 42 -5.91 -4.46 -7.46
N PRO A 43 -5.52 -5.09 -8.58
CA PRO A 43 -4.68 -4.42 -9.56
C PRO A 43 -5.41 -3.23 -10.20
N ILE A 44 -4.63 -2.22 -10.57
CA ILE A 44 -5.12 -1.11 -11.39
C ILE A 44 -5.68 -1.69 -12.70
N PRO A 45 -6.93 -1.36 -13.07
CA PRO A 45 -7.54 -1.91 -14.28
C PRO A 45 -6.77 -1.47 -15.53
N ALA A 46 -6.61 -2.41 -16.48
CA ALA A 46 -6.07 -2.08 -17.79
C ALA A 46 -7.00 -1.07 -18.50
N LYS A 47 -6.40 -0.18 -19.30
CA LYS A 47 -7.11 0.90 -20.03
C LYS A 47 -8.23 0.39 -20.93
N GLU A 48 -8.18 -0.88 -21.36
CA GLU A 48 -9.17 -1.49 -22.26
C GLU A 48 -10.44 -1.97 -21.53
N ASN A 49 -10.38 -2.20 -20.21
CA ASN A 49 -11.48 -2.76 -19.42
C ASN A 49 -12.37 -1.70 -18.75
N THR A 50 -11.95 -0.43 -18.74
CA THR A 50 -12.69 0.68 -18.13
C THR A 50 -13.92 1.10 -18.94
N SER A 51 -14.03 0.68 -20.21
CA SER A 51 -15.15 1.06 -21.10
C SER A 51 -16.37 0.13 -21.02
N LYS A 52 -16.24 -1.11 -20.55
CA LYS A 52 -17.31 -2.12 -20.70
C LYS A 52 -18.15 -2.36 -19.46
N THR A 53 -17.67 -2.02 -18.26
CA THR A 53 -18.30 -2.46 -17.00
C THR A 53 -18.97 -1.34 -16.22
N PHE A 54 -18.73 -0.07 -16.56
CA PHE A 54 -19.26 1.07 -15.82
C PHE A 54 -19.73 2.16 -16.78
N PHE A 55 -21.05 2.39 -16.81
CA PHE A 55 -21.71 3.26 -17.77
C PHE A 55 -21.43 4.77 -17.59
N LEU A 56 -20.63 5.19 -16.59
CA LEU A 56 -20.35 6.60 -16.29
C LEU A 56 -18.88 6.86 -15.88
N ILE A 57 -17.92 6.06 -16.35
CA ILE A 57 -16.50 6.36 -16.09
C ILE A 57 -16.08 7.57 -16.94
N SER A 58 -15.81 8.69 -16.27
CA SER A 58 -15.14 9.82 -16.91
C SER A 58 -13.81 9.35 -17.52
N LYS A 59 -13.46 9.79 -18.74
CA LYS A 59 -12.21 9.42 -19.44
C LYS A 59 -10.92 9.82 -18.70
N ASN A 60 -11.04 10.49 -17.54
CA ASN A 60 -9.96 11.14 -16.81
C ASN A 60 -9.81 10.59 -15.38
N LEU A 61 -9.79 9.26 -15.21
CA LEU A 61 -9.46 8.65 -13.92
C LEU A 61 -7.94 8.57 -13.74
N ILE A 62 -7.46 8.86 -12.53
CA ILE A 62 -6.09 8.58 -12.10
C ILE A 62 -6.18 7.56 -10.97
N TYR A 63 -5.67 6.37 -11.23
CA TYR A 63 -5.62 5.30 -10.23
C TYR A 63 -4.37 5.42 -9.39
N ILE A 64 -4.54 5.47 -8.07
CA ILE A 64 -3.45 5.47 -7.11
C ILE A 64 -3.86 4.70 -5.85
N TYR A 65 -2.91 3.97 -5.25
CA TYR A 65 -3.16 3.33 -3.96
C TYR A 65 -3.07 4.36 -2.83
N GLU A 66 -4.01 4.30 -1.92
CA GLU A 66 -4.17 5.23 -0.80
C GLU A 66 -3.99 4.47 0.51
N VAL A 67 -3.17 5.03 1.40
CA VAL A 67 -3.06 4.59 2.79
C VAL A 67 -3.51 5.74 3.69
N THR A 68 -4.50 5.52 4.55
CA THR A 68 -4.93 6.52 5.53
C THR A 68 -4.73 6.00 6.95
N PHE A 69 -4.01 6.75 7.77
CA PHE A 69 -3.87 6.53 9.20
C PHE A 69 -4.90 7.37 9.97
N TYR A 70 -5.59 6.74 10.91
CA TYR A 70 -6.57 7.40 11.79
C TYR A 70 -6.08 7.42 13.24
N LYS A 71 -6.53 8.42 14.01
CA LYS A 71 -6.20 8.60 15.44
C LYS A 71 -6.49 7.38 16.30
N ASP A 72 -7.49 6.59 15.93
CA ASP A 72 -7.89 5.37 16.64
C ASP A 72 -6.97 4.16 16.34
N GLY A 73 -5.83 4.40 15.68
CA GLY A 73 -4.86 3.39 15.30
C GLY A 73 -5.28 2.54 14.10
N SER A 74 -6.38 2.89 13.41
CA SER A 74 -6.73 2.22 12.17
C SER A 74 -5.88 2.67 11.00
N VAL A 75 -5.60 1.73 10.10
CA VAL A 75 -4.91 1.98 8.84
C VAL A 75 -5.75 1.41 7.71
N TYR A 76 -6.16 2.27 6.79
CA TYR A 76 -7.02 1.91 5.67
C TYR A 76 -6.19 1.87 4.40
N ILE A 77 -6.27 0.79 3.64
CA ILE A 77 -5.61 0.63 2.34
C ILE A 77 -6.68 0.44 1.28
N THR A 78 -6.68 1.30 0.25
CA THR A 78 -7.63 1.22 -0.86
C THR A 78 -7.02 1.64 -2.19
N LEU A 79 -7.66 1.29 -3.30
CA LEU A 79 -7.35 1.81 -4.63
C LEU A 79 -8.32 2.96 -4.95
N ASN A 80 -7.78 4.16 -5.15
CA ASN A 80 -8.57 5.35 -5.41
C ASN A 80 -8.51 5.75 -6.91
N PRO A 81 -9.66 5.82 -7.63
CA PRO A 81 -9.72 6.29 -9.01
C PRO A 81 -9.74 7.82 -9.19
N SER A 82 -9.75 8.60 -8.10
CA SER A 82 -9.76 10.08 -8.16
C SER A 82 -8.38 10.73 -8.19
N GLY A 83 -7.31 9.93 -8.09
CA GLY A 83 -5.97 10.44 -7.83
C GLY A 83 -5.81 10.95 -6.39
N VAL A 84 -4.81 11.81 -6.18
CA VAL A 84 -4.51 12.45 -4.90
C VAL A 84 -5.51 13.57 -4.62
N SER A 85 -6.07 13.60 -3.41
CA SER A 85 -6.87 14.73 -2.93
C SER A 85 -6.00 15.80 -2.29
N PHE A 86 -6.18 17.06 -2.70
CA PHE A 86 -5.55 18.24 -2.07
C PHE A 86 -6.17 18.59 -0.70
N GLU A 87 -7.38 18.10 -0.41
CA GLU A 87 -8.08 18.39 0.86
C GLU A 87 -7.51 17.58 2.02
N LYS A 88 -6.84 16.47 1.73
CA LYS A 88 -6.20 15.60 2.72
C LYS A 88 -4.72 15.96 2.85
N LYS A 89 -4.13 15.86 4.05
CA LYS A 89 -2.68 16.03 4.23
C LYS A 89 -1.96 14.80 3.69
N SER A 90 -1.84 14.79 2.38
CA SER A 90 -1.19 13.75 1.61
C SER A 90 0.32 13.93 1.64
N TYR A 91 1.00 12.88 2.03
CA TYR A 91 2.42 12.71 1.87
C TYR A 91 2.69 12.02 0.53
N GLY A 92 3.74 12.51 -0.12
CA GLY A 92 4.22 12.22 -1.46
C GLY A 92 4.23 10.77 -1.89
N ILE A 93 4.55 10.57 -3.16
CA ILE A 93 4.34 9.27 -3.80
C ILE A 93 5.46 8.28 -3.43
N TYR A 94 5.07 7.17 -2.82
CA TYR A 94 5.89 6.00 -2.56
C TYR A 94 5.76 5.02 -3.71
N LYS A 95 6.88 4.69 -4.33
CA LYS A 95 6.95 3.73 -5.44
C LYS A 95 8.34 3.12 -5.54
N ASN A 96 8.42 1.87 -5.97
CA ASN A 96 9.66 1.22 -6.38
C ASN A 96 9.35 0.18 -7.48
N HIS A 97 10.29 -0.72 -7.77
CA HIS A 97 10.12 -1.75 -8.81
C HIS A 97 8.95 -2.72 -8.55
N LYS A 98 8.55 -2.93 -7.28
CA LYS A 98 7.42 -3.79 -6.87
C LYS A 98 6.20 -2.99 -6.42
N LEU A 99 6.42 -1.99 -5.57
CA LEU A 99 5.38 -1.12 -5.04
C LEU A 99 4.91 -0.13 -6.10
N LYS A 100 3.66 -0.27 -6.53
CA LYS A 100 2.99 0.70 -7.39
C LYS A 100 2.75 2.01 -6.63
N ALA A 101 2.56 3.09 -7.38
CA ALA A 101 2.37 4.43 -6.82
C ALA A 101 1.33 4.42 -5.70
N THR A 102 1.79 4.78 -4.51
CA THR A 102 1.00 4.80 -3.28
C THR A 102 1.23 6.14 -2.60
N TYR A 103 0.17 6.78 -2.11
CA TYR A 103 0.29 7.98 -1.29
C TYR A 103 -0.26 7.72 0.11
N ILE A 104 0.26 8.48 1.08
CA ILE A 104 -0.03 8.26 2.51
C ILE A 104 -0.70 9.50 3.06
N ILE A 105 -1.78 9.33 3.83
CA ILE A 105 -2.46 10.37 4.59
C ILE A 105 -2.29 10.01 6.06
N ASP A 106 -1.67 10.90 6.84
CA ASP A 106 -1.33 10.64 8.25
C ASP A 106 -1.21 11.96 9.04
N ASP A 107 -2.35 12.63 9.19
CA ASP A 107 -2.45 13.97 9.75
C ASP A 107 -1.81 14.11 11.16
N ASP A 108 -1.88 13.06 11.97
CA ASP A 108 -1.40 13.05 13.35
C ASP A 108 -0.10 12.25 13.54
N LYS A 109 0.57 11.86 12.44
CA LYS A 109 1.81 11.07 12.44
C LYS A 109 1.71 9.75 13.22
N ILE A 110 0.53 9.15 13.25
CA ILE A 110 0.27 7.85 13.90
C ILE A 110 1.09 6.75 13.21
N GLY A 111 1.34 6.89 11.91
CA GLY A 111 2.08 5.98 11.07
C GLY A 111 3.60 6.11 11.13
N GLN A 112 4.18 6.94 11.99
CA GLN A 112 5.64 7.22 11.99
C GLN A 112 6.54 5.98 12.12
N ASN A 113 6.05 4.91 12.78
CA ASN A 113 6.78 3.64 12.89
C ASN A 113 6.71 2.78 11.60
N PHE A 114 5.74 3.09 10.74
CA PHE A 114 5.46 2.38 9.49
C PHE A 114 5.88 3.19 8.25
N VAL A 115 6.15 4.49 8.41
CA VAL A 115 6.63 5.40 7.36
C VAL A 115 8.00 5.93 7.75
N LYS A 116 9.06 5.38 7.15
CA LYS A 116 10.45 5.74 7.50
C LYS A 116 10.78 7.18 7.13
N LYS A 117 10.18 7.69 6.06
CA LYS A 117 10.36 9.07 5.60
C LYS A 117 9.08 9.59 4.96
N TYR A 118 8.55 10.68 5.48
CA TYR A 118 7.48 11.44 4.83
C TYR A 118 8.06 12.20 3.65
N LEU A 119 7.63 11.83 2.46
CA LEU A 119 8.01 12.50 1.22
C LEU A 119 6.96 13.59 0.97
N ASN A 120 7.34 14.75 0.44
CA ASN A 120 6.38 15.76 -0.07
C ASN A 120 6.74 16.04 -1.53
N LYS A 121 6.61 15.02 -2.39
CA LYS A 121 7.01 15.08 -3.79
C LYS A 121 6.09 14.24 -4.66
N ASP A 122 6.08 14.58 -5.95
CA ASP A 122 5.39 13.84 -7.02
C ASP A 122 3.85 13.79 -6.90
N LEU A 123 3.24 14.48 -5.92
CA LEU A 123 1.78 14.52 -5.74
C LEU A 123 1.06 15.09 -6.97
N ASP A 124 1.62 16.14 -7.55
CA ASP A 124 1.07 16.86 -8.71
C ASP A 124 0.85 15.93 -9.92
N LYS A 125 1.69 14.89 -10.06
CA LYS A 125 1.60 13.91 -11.16
C LYS A 125 0.38 13.00 -11.06
N TYR A 126 -0.20 12.90 -9.87
CA TYR A 126 -1.36 12.05 -9.58
C TYR A 126 -2.57 12.89 -9.18
N THR A 127 -2.53 14.20 -9.36
CA THR A 127 -3.64 15.06 -8.99
C THR A 127 -4.42 15.49 -10.23
N LEU A 128 -5.74 15.42 -10.15
CA LEU A 128 -6.64 15.88 -11.19
C LEU A 128 -6.98 17.35 -11.00
N SER A 129 -7.05 18.11 -12.10
CA SER A 129 -7.47 19.52 -12.07
C SER A 129 -8.96 19.70 -11.71
N LYS A 130 -9.77 18.65 -11.90
CA LYS A 130 -11.18 18.61 -11.51
C LYS A 130 -11.50 17.24 -10.93
N ALA A 131 -12.26 17.20 -9.84
CA ALA A 131 -12.74 15.95 -9.26
C ALA A 131 -13.61 15.19 -10.29
N PRO A 132 -13.24 13.96 -10.66
CA PRO A 132 -14.04 13.17 -11.58
C PRO A 132 -15.32 12.69 -10.87
N MET A 133 -16.41 12.55 -11.62
CA MET A 133 -17.57 11.79 -11.15
C MET A 133 -17.19 10.31 -11.12
N ILE A 134 -17.18 9.73 -9.93
CA ILE A 134 -16.78 8.35 -9.67
C ILE A 134 -17.94 7.63 -8.99
N ASP A 135 -18.45 6.58 -9.63
CA ASP A 135 -19.40 5.63 -9.05
C ASP A 135 -18.73 4.26 -8.81
N VAL A 136 -17.42 4.28 -8.56
CA VAL A 136 -16.59 3.08 -8.43
C VAL A 136 -15.83 3.14 -7.12
N THR A 137 -16.05 2.14 -6.27
CA THR A 137 -15.39 1.96 -4.98
C THR A 137 -14.70 0.60 -4.96
N TYR A 138 -13.40 0.62 -4.67
CA TYR A 138 -12.62 -0.60 -4.47
C TYR A 138 -12.75 -1.10 -3.03
N PRO A 139 -12.54 -2.41 -2.78
CA PRO A 139 -12.49 -2.93 -1.43
C PRO A 139 -11.47 -2.19 -0.59
N THR A 140 -11.81 -1.85 0.65
CA THR A 140 -10.87 -1.19 1.57
C THR A 140 -10.44 -2.19 2.63
N TYR A 141 -9.13 -2.43 2.76
CA TYR A 141 -8.60 -3.27 3.82
C TYR A 141 -8.28 -2.43 5.04
N ILE A 142 -8.77 -2.87 6.19
CA ILE A 142 -8.63 -2.20 7.46
C ILE A 142 -7.66 -3.00 8.31
N TYR A 143 -6.60 -2.33 8.76
CA TYR A 143 -5.64 -2.84 9.71
C TYR A 143 -5.73 -2.03 11.01
N LYS A 144 -5.27 -2.62 12.11
CA LYS A 144 -5.12 -1.96 13.41
C LYS A 144 -3.66 -2.00 13.86
N ILE A 145 -3.18 -0.86 14.35
CA ILE A 145 -1.89 -0.75 15.01
C ILE A 145 -2.03 -1.30 16.44
N LYS A 146 -1.24 -2.32 16.76
CA LYS A 146 -1.14 -2.91 18.10
C LYS A 146 0.32 -2.89 18.54
N GLY A 147 0.72 -1.85 19.26
CA GLY A 147 2.12 -1.57 19.55
C GLY A 147 2.90 -1.36 18.26
N GLU A 148 3.91 -2.19 18.01
CA GLU A 148 4.74 -2.14 16.79
C GLU A 148 4.19 -2.99 15.63
N LYS A 149 3.01 -3.60 15.80
CA LYS A 149 2.44 -4.51 14.81
C LYS A 149 1.28 -3.86 14.05
N LEU A 150 1.22 -4.14 12.75
CA LEU A 150 0.09 -3.85 11.89
C LEU A 150 -0.69 -5.15 11.66
N VAL A 151 -1.91 -5.24 12.19
CA VAL A 151 -2.71 -6.46 12.19
C VAL A 151 -3.94 -6.25 11.33
N PHE A 152 -4.18 -7.13 10.34
CA PHE A 152 -5.41 -7.10 9.56
C PHE A 152 -6.62 -7.25 10.49
N TYR A 153 -7.61 -6.39 10.32
CA TYR A 153 -8.80 -6.33 11.17
C TYR A 153 -10.05 -6.72 10.39
N ASP A 154 -10.31 -6.06 9.27
CA ASP A 154 -11.51 -6.27 8.47
C ASP A 154 -11.33 -5.75 7.04
N SER A 155 -12.33 -5.94 6.18
CA SER A 155 -12.43 -5.32 4.87
C SER A 155 -13.83 -4.81 4.57
N ILE A 156 -13.91 -3.60 4.04
CA ILE A 156 -15.16 -3.07 3.47
C ILE A 156 -15.22 -3.49 2.00
N ARG A 157 -16.33 -4.11 1.61
CA ARG A 157 -16.56 -4.50 0.22
C ARG A 157 -16.81 -3.26 -0.65
N GLY A 158 -16.10 -3.16 -1.77
CA GLY A 158 -16.36 -2.16 -2.81
C GLY A 158 -17.49 -2.59 -3.77
N ASN A 159 -17.92 -1.68 -4.64
CA ASN A 159 -18.92 -1.97 -5.67
C ASN A 159 -18.32 -2.49 -6.99
N VAL A 160 -16.98 -2.56 -7.11
CA VAL A 160 -16.30 -3.17 -8.25
C VAL A 160 -16.56 -4.67 -8.31
N ARG A 161 -17.21 -5.12 -9.39
CA ARG A 161 -17.29 -6.55 -9.72
C ARG A 161 -15.94 -6.99 -10.31
N ARG A 162 -15.34 -8.02 -9.70
CA ARG A 162 -14.18 -8.72 -10.25
C ARG A 162 -14.60 -9.71 -11.31
#